data_AF-A0A2E9WJJ6-F1
#
_entry.id   AF-A0A2E9WJJ6-F1
#
_cell.length_a   1.000
_cell.length_b   1.000
_cell.length_c   1.000
_cell.angle_alpha   90.00
_cell.angle_beta   90.00
_cell.angle_gamma   90.00
#
_symmetry.space_group_name_H-M   'P 1'
#
loop_
_entity.id
_entity.type
_entity.pdbx_description
1 polymer ?
#
loop_
_entity_poly.entity_id
_entity_poly.type
_entity_poly.pdbx_seq_one_letter_code
_entity_poly.pdbx_strand_id
1 'polypeptide(L)'
;MKIKDTIVAQSTPPGKGAIGIIRLSGKNSINIVNTIFPSKDLSKVDSHTIHYGNIEFKDSIIDEVLISVFKEPNSYTKENIVEISCHGADFILKKILNLTIILGARVADKGEFTFRSFLSGNIDLSQAEAVSDLISSNSENSHKIAINHIKGVFSNKIKKLRDDLINLSSLLELELDFSEEDVEFANREQLEKLLNEILSFNNLLLDSYKLNNVIKDGINVLILGKPNVGKSTILNGLIEDDKAIISDIPGTTRDVLEDTVTIGGNLLRFIDTAGIRETEDKIEKIGIKKALNQIDNASLILYIIDLNNTDSKSLNSEINSKFLKNKNVIYVGNKADLKIEKDTINLFKKNNFLMISANNSIELINLKDKIDLFITKNLVNEDSSIMINERHFSSLTNVNESINNVKKNLNNKSNTDLLALDIKYALNHLGEITGEVTNDEILGNIFSKFCIGK
;
A
#
# COMPACT_ATOMS: atom_id res chain seq x y z
N MET A 1 23.03 -14.06 4.90
CA MET A 1 22.55 -15.26 4.16
C MET A 1 23.56 -15.63 3.06
N LYS A 2 23.80 -16.93 2.77
CA LYS A 2 24.63 -17.36 1.62
C LYS A 2 23.79 -17.31 0.34
N ILE A 3 23.87 -16.22 -0.43
CA ILE A 3 23.08 -15.94 -1.65
C ILE A 3 23.64 -16.68 -2.88
N LYS A 4 24.14 -17.92 -2.74
CA LYS A 4 24.76 -18.66 -3.86
C LYS A 4 23.97 -19.90 -4.29
N ASP A 5 22.94 -20.24 -3.54
CA ASP A 5 22.05 -21.35 -3.84
C ASP A 5 20.99 -20.96 -4.89
N THR A 6 20.36 -21.97 -5.47
CA THR A 6 19.20 -21.80 -6.35
C THR A 6 17.94 -22.03 -5.54
N ILE A 7 17.01 -21.08 -5.59
CA ILE A 7 15.74 -21.14 -4.87
C ILE A 7 14.60 -21.50 -5.80
N VAL A 8 13.56 -22.11 -5.24
CA VAL A 8 12.32 -22.45 -5.93
C VAL A 8 11.10 -22.16 -5.08
N ALA A 9 10.02 -21.69 -5.72
CA ALA A 9 8.71 -21.56 -5.10
C ALA A 9 7.60 -21.55 -6.15
N GLN A 10 6.36 -21.77 -5.70
CA GLN A 10 5.17 -21.46 -6.48
C GLN A 10 4.96 -19.94 -6.50
N SER A 11 4.80 -19.35 -7.68
CA SER A 11 4.59 -17.90 -7.85
C SER A 11 3.12 -17.51 -8.10
N THR A 12 2.24 -18.48 -8.35
CA THR A 12 0.79 -18.28 -8.44
C THR A 12 0.11 -18.49 -7.07
N PRO A 13 -1.07 -17.90 -6.81
CA PRO A 13 -1.84 -18.19 -5.61
C PRO A 13 -2.08 -19.69 -5.42
N PRO A 14 -2.11 -20.20 -4.18
CA PRO A 14 -2.46 -21.59 -3.90
C PRO A 14 -3.92 -21.87 -4.27
N GLY A 15 -4.20 -23.09 -4.72
CA GLY A 15 -5.55 -23.53 -5.08
C GLY A 15 -5.65 -24.04 -6.52
N LYS A 16 -6.87 -24.41 -6.91
CA LYS A 16 -7.15 -24.95 -8.25
C LYS A 16 -7.22 -23.81 -9.26
N GLY A 17 -6.42 -23.90 -10.32
CA GLY A 17 -6.46 -23.00 -11.45
C GLY A 17 -6.17 -23.73 -12.76
N ALA A 18 -6.41 -23.06 -13.89
CA ALA A 18 -6.00 -23.60 -15.19
C ALA A 18 -4.47 -23.73 -15.28
N ILE A 19 -3.75 -22.73 -14.73
CA ILE A 19 -2.29 -22.64 -14.80
C ILE A 19 -1.74 -22.41 -13.39
N GLY A 20 -0.62 -23.06 -13.09
CA GLY A 20 0.22 -22.74 -11.95
C GLY A 20 1.67 -22.53 -12.39
N ILE A 21 2.37 -21.62 -11.71
CA ILE A 21 3.76 -21.27 -12.06
C ILE A 21 4.70 -21.65 -10.92
N ILE A 22 5.76 -22.40 -11.26
CA ILE A 22 6.89 -22.66 -10.38
C ILE A 22 8.09 -21.88 -10.90
N ARG A 23 8.64 -21.01 -10.06
CA ARG A 23 9.78 -20.15 -10.40
C ARG A 23 11.03 -20.63 -9.69
N LEU A 24 12.12 -20.75 -10.44
CA LEU A 24 13.47 -20.96 -9.93
C LEU A 24 14.34 -19.72 -10.16
N SER A 25 15.20 -19.36 -9.20
CA SER A 25 16.21 -18.29 -9.36
C SER A 25 17.55 -18.74 -8.81
N GLY A 26 18.63 -18.48 -9.55
CA GLY A 26 20.00 -18.74 -9.12
C GLY A 26 20.83 -19.43 -10.20
N LYS A 27 22.14 -19.59 -9.94
CA LYS A 27 23.10 -20.09 -10.93
C LYS A 27 22.72 -21.44 -11.56
N ASN A 28 22.07 -22.33 -10.82
CA ASN A 28 21.73 -23.68 -11.28
C ASN A 28 20.29 -23.81 -11.78
N SER A 29 19.49 -22.74 -11.84
CA SER A 29 18.07 -22.80 -12.24
C SER A 29 17.87 -23.46 -13.59
N ILE A 30 18.62 -23.03 -14.62
CA ILE A 30 18.58 -23.62 -15.96
C ILE A 30 18.98 -25.09 -15.93
N ASN A 31 20.09 -25.43 -15.27
CA ASN A 31 20.58 -26.80 -15.21
C ASN A 31 19.58 -27.74 -14.54
N ILE A 32 18.99 -27.32 -13.42
CA ILE A 32 17.98 -28.11 -12.68
C ILE A 32 16.81 -28.43 -13.60
N VAL A 33 16.23 -27.41 -14.26
CA VAL A 33 15.06 -27.64 -15.12
C VAL A 33 15.43 -28.45 -16.37
N ASN A 34 16.63 -28.27 -16.92
CA ASN A 34 17.11 -29.05 -18.08
C ASN A 34 17.16 -30.56 -17.79
N THR A 35 17.39 -30.97 -16.54
CA THR A 35 17.42 -32.41 -16.18
C THR A 35 16.05 -33.09 -16.24
N ILE A 36 14.96 -32.33 -16.13
CA ILE A 36 13.58 -32.83 -16.13
C ILE A 36 12.80 -32.40 -17.37
N PHE A 37 13.44 -31.72 -18.33
CA PHE A 37 12.81 -31.22 -19.55
C PHE A 37 13.60 -31.69 -20.78
N PRO A 38 13.37 -32.93 -21.26
CA PRO A 38 14.13 -33.50 -22.38
C PRO A 38 13.78 -32.86 -23.73
N SER A 39 12.66 -32.13 -23.83
CA SER A 39 12.16 -31.58 -25.09
C SER A 39 13.09 -30.53 -25.72
N LYS A 40 13.93 -29.86 -24.92
CA LYS A 40 14.90 -28.88 -25.43
C LYS A 40 16.02 -28.62 -24.43
N ASP A 41 17.24 -28.40 -24.94
CA ASP A 41 18.36 -27.95 -24.12
C ASP A 41 18.25 -26.46 -23.77
N LEU A 42 17.74 -26.16 -22.58
CA LEU A 42 17.51 -24.80 -22.06
C LEU A 42 18.79 -23.98 -21.89
N SER A 43 19.98 -24.60 -21.91
CA SER A 43 21.24 -23.86 -21.84
C SER A 43 21.54 -23.10 -23.15
N LYS A 44 21.07 -23.64 -24.28
CA LYS A 44 21.36 -23.14 -25.63
C LYS A 44 20.31 -22.18 -26.20
N VAL A 45 19.19 -22.01 -25.51
CA VAL A 45 18.10 -21.13 -25.96
C VAL A 45 18.39 -19.67 -25.62
N ASP A 46 17.75 -18.75 -26.33
CA ASP A 46 17.86 -17.33 -26.04
C ASP A 46 17.08 -16.96 -24.77
N SER A 47 17.51 -15.88 -24.12
CA SER A 47 16.80 -15.29 -22.97
C SER A 47 15.45 -14.70 -23.44
N HIS A 48 14.47 -14.63 -22.53
CA HIS A 48 13.11 -14.13 -22.78
C HIS A 48 12.35 -14.92 -23.86
N THR A 49 12.59 -16.22 -23.93
CA THR A 49 11.87 -17.11 -24.84
C THR A 49 11.07 -18.17 -24.08
N ILE A 50 10.03 -18.69 -24.75
CA ILE A 50 9.12 -19.71 -24.22
C ILE A 50 9.36 -21.02 -24.97
N HIS A 51 9.38 -22.13 -24.24
CA HIS A 51 9.58 -23.46 -24.79
C HIS A 51 8.51 -24.42 -24.30
N TYR A 52 7.82 -25.06 -25.25
CA TYR A 52 6.81 -26.06 -24.99
C TYR A 52 7.42 -27.46 -24.95
N GLY A 53 6.94 -28.31 -24.05
CA GLY A 53 7.34 -29.71 -23.97
C GLY A 53 6.85 -30.37 -22.69
N ASN A 54 7.37 -31.56 -22.40
CA ASN A 54 6.98 -32.34 -21.24
C ASN A 54 8.01 -32.22 -20.12
N ILE A 55 7.53 -32.12 -18.89
CA ILE A 55 8.35 -32.46 -17.73
C ILE A 55 8.28 -33.96 -17.49
N GLU A 56 9.45 -34.58 -17.45
CA GLU A 56 9.60 -36.02 -17.34
C GLU A 56 10.52 -36.39 -16.18
N PHE A 57 10.20 -37.48 -15.48
CA PHE A 57 11.08 -38.05 -14.46
C PHE A 57 10.97 -39.57 -14.46
N LYS A 58 12.11 -40.26 -14.54
CA LYS A 58 12.20 -41.73 -14.60
C LYS A 58 11.24 -42.34 -15.64
N ASP A 59 11.30 -41.83 -16.87
CA ASP A 59 10.47 -42.27 -18.01
C ASP A 59 8.95 -42.12 -17.81
N SER A 60 8.53 -41.27 -16.87
CA SER A 60 7.12 -40.90 -16.67
C SER A 60 6.91 -39.42 -16.95
N ILE A 61 5.92 -39.12 -17.80
CA ILE A 61 5.45 -37.75 -18.02
C ILE A 61 4.72 -37.29 -16.77
N ILE A 62 5.11 -36.14 -16.26
CA ILE A 62 4.48 -35.49 -15.11
C ILE A 62 3.42 -34.53 -15.58
N ASP A 63 3.79 -33.65 -16.51
CA ASP A 63 2.90 -32.69 -17.11
C ASP A 63 3.47 -32.14 -18.43
N GLU A 64 2.59 -31.60 -19.25
CA GLU A 64 2.91 -30.80 -20.43
C GLU A 64 2.96 -29.32 -20.03
N VAL A 65 4.06 -28.63 -20.32
CA VAL A 65 4.36 -27.32 -19.75
C VAL A 65 4.87 -26.31 -20.78
N LEU A 66 4.80 -25.03 -20.41
CA LEU A 66 5.55 -23.95 -21.03
C LEU A 66 6.66 -23.48 -20.09
N ILE A 67 7.90 -23.46 -20.56
CA ILE A 67 9.06 -23.00 -19.82
C ILE A 67 9.51 -21.65 -20.36
N SER A 68 9.52 -20.63 -19.50
CA SER A 68 10.11 -19.33 -19.80
C SER A 68 11.53 -19.26 -19.22
N VAL A 69 12.49 -18.81 -20.03
CA VAL A 69 13.90 -18.72 -19.61
C VAL A 69 14.35 -17.26 -19.59
N PHE A 70 14.88 -16.80 -18.46
CA PHE A 70 15.48 -15.47 -18.30
C PHE A 70 16.93 -15.63 -17.84
N LYS A 71 17.87 -15.25 -18.70
CA LYS A 71 19.31 -15.32 -18.39
C LYS A 71 19.81 -14.04 -17.71
N GLU A 72 20.72 -14.19 -16.77
CA GLU A 72 21.42 -13.06 -16.12
C GLU A 72 22.10 -12.13 -17.15
N PRO A 73 22.17 -10.82 -16.92
CA PRO A 73 21.59 -10.06 -15.80
C PRO A 73 20.14 -9.62 -16.07
N ASN A 74 19.51 -10.04 -17.17
CA ASN A 74 18.22 -9.51 -17.61
C ASN A 74 17.07 -10.36 -17.03
N SER A 75 16.92 -10.32 -15.71
CA SER A 75 15.85 -11.03 -15.00
C SER A 75 15.42 -10.24 -13.77
N TYR A 76 14.34 -10.67 -13.11
CA TYR A 76 13.84 -10.02 -11.91
C TYR A 76 14.87 -9.99 -10.77
N THR A 77 15.63 -11.07 -10.57
CA THR A 77 16.65 -11.17 -9.50
C THR A 77 18.06 -10.81 -9.98
N LYS A 78 18.22 -10.42 -11.26
CA LYS A 78 19.49 -10.37 -12.00
C LYS A 78 20.24 -11.71 -12.11
N GLU A 79 19.68 -12.81 -11.62
CA GLU A 79 20.22 -14.17 -11.76
C GLU A 79 19.54 -14.91 -12.92
N ASN A 80 19.99 -16.12 -13.26
CA ASN A 80 19.21 -16.99 -14.13
C ASN A 80 17.87 -17.36 -13.47
N ILE A 81 16.75 -17.07 -14.14
CA ILE A 81 15.40 -17.46 -13.73
C ILE A 81 14.82 -18.43 -14.78
N VAL A 82 14.16 -19.47 -14.28
CA VAL A 82 13.32 -20.34 -15.09
C VAL A 82 11.93 -20.40 -14.48
N GLU A 83 10.90 -20.17 -15.29
CA GLU A 83 9.50 -20.29 -14.87
C GLU A 83 8.85 -21.46 -15.60
N ILE A 84 8.29 -22.40 -14.83
CA ILE A 84 7.56 -23.56 -15.33
C ILE A 84 6.07 -23.26 -15.19
N SER A 85 5.41 -23.02 -16.31
CA SER A 85 3.95 -22.88 -16.38
C SER A 85 3.34 -24.24 -16.69
N CYS A 86 2.66 -24.81 -15.71
CA CYS A 86 2.07 -26.15 -15.74
C CYS A 86 0.57 -26.07 -15.45
N HIS A 87 -0.14 -27.18 -15.59
CA HIS A 87 -1.55 -27.25 -15.19
C HIS A 87 -1.67 -26.98 -13.68
N GLY A 88 -2.62 -26.11 -13.30
CA GLY A 88 -2.80 -25.61 -11.93
C GLY A 88 -3.43 -26.60 -10.96
N ALA A 89 -3.11 -27.89 -11.08
CA ALA A 89 -3.50 -28.92 -10.11
C ALA A 89 -2.46 -29.01 -8.98
N ASP A 90 -2.92 -28.96 -7.73
CA ASP A 90 -2.05 -29.03 -6.54
C ASP A 90 -1.08 -30.22 -6.56
N PHE A 91 -1.53 -31.36 -7.09
CA PHE A 91 -0.69 -32.54 -7.24
C PHE A 91 0.50 -32.31 -8.19
N ILE A 92 0.25 -31.69 -9.35
CA ILE A 92 1.27 -31.40 -10.37
C ILE A 92 2.28 -30.40 -9.81
N LEU A 93 1.78 -29.30 -9.24
CA LEU A 93 2.62 -28.25 -8.64
C LEU A 93 3.53 -28.81 -7.55
N LYS A 94 2.98 -29.59 -6.61
CA LYS A 94 3.78 -30.23 -5.54
C LYS A 94 4.80 -31.22 -6.11
N LYS A 95 4.44 -31.97 -7.15
CA LYS A 95 5.34 -32.96 -7.78
C LYS A 95 6.53 -32.27 -8.46
N ILE A 96 6.29 -31.26 -9.28
CA ILE A 96 7.36 -30.50 -9.95
C ILE A 96 8.22 -29.77 -8.91
N LEU A 97 7.61 -29.12 -7.90
CA LEU A 97 8.33 -28.45 -6.82
C LEU A 97 9.28 -29.43 -6.10
N ASN A 98 8.78 -30.58 -5.66
CA ASN A 98 9.59 -31.59 -4.98
C ASN A 98 10.74 -32.11 -5.86
N LEU A 99 10.52 -32.28 -7.17
CA LEU A 99 11.57 -32.70 -8.09
C LEU A 99 12.69 -31.67 -8.18
N THR A 100 12.35 -30.39 -8.34
CA THR A 100 13.36 -29.33 -8.36
C THR A 100 14.17 -29.25 -7.06
N ILE A 101 13.53 -29.53 -5.91
CA ILE A 101 14.21 -29.61 -4.61
C ILE A 101 15.19 -30.77 -4.56
N ILE A 102 14.76 -31.97 -4.97
CA ILE A 102 15.62 -33.17 -5.04
C ILE A 102 16.85 -32.93 -5.93
N LEU A 103 16.69 -32.12 -6.98
CA LEU A 103 17.73 -31.78 -7.95
C LEU A 103 18.64 -30.63 -7.49
N GLY A 104 18.45 -30.11 -6.28
CA GLY A 104 19.36 -29.16 -5.63
C GLY A 104 18.84 -27.74 -5.49
N ALA A 105 17.57 -27.47 -5.80
CA ALA A 105 16.94 -26.21 -5.40
C ALA A 105 16.57 -26.23 -3.91
N ARG A 106 16.65 -25.08 -3.24
CA ARG A 106 16.08 -24.86 -1.90
C ARG A 106 14.73 -24.17 -2.02
N VAL A 107 13.78 -24.47 -1.13
CA VAL A 107 12.54 -23.68 -1.03
C VAL A 107 12.87 -22.23 -0.68
N ALA A 108 12.35 -21.28 -1.43
CA ALA A 108 12.54 -19.86 -1.18
C ALA A 108 11.89 -19.45 0.15
N ASP A 109 12.56 -18.56 0.89
CA ASP A 109 11.95 -17.87 2.02
C ASP A 109 10.92 -16.82 1.53
N LYS A 110 10.13 -16.28 2.46
CA LYS A 110 9.18 -15.19 2.16
C LYS A 110 9.92 -13.97 1.62
N GLY A 111 9.47 -13.43 0.50
CA GLY A 111 10.07 -12.24 -0.12
C GLY A 111 11.47 -12.46 -0.71
N GLU A 112 11.98 -13.70 -0.75
CA GLU A 112 13.39 -13.94 -1.12
C GLU A 112 13.70 -13.54 -2.56
N PHE A 113 12.76 -13.63 -3.52
CA PHE A 113 13.04 -13.20 -4.90
C PHE A 113 13.20 -11.67 -4.97
N THR A 114 12.30 -10.92 -4.32
CA THR A 114 12.34 -9.45 -4.24
C THR A 114 13.58 -9.01 -3.45
N PHE A 115 13.94 -9.73 -2.39
CA PHE A 115 15.16 -9.50 -1.62
C PHE A 115 16.42 -9.65 -2.47
N ARG A 116 16.51 -10.72 -3.30
CA ARG A 116 17.62 -10.89 -4.24
C ARG A 116 17.64 -9.79 -5.31
N SER A 117 16.47 -9.38 -5.82
CA SER A 117 16.36 -8.22 -6.71
C SER A 117 16.93 -6.95 -6.07
N PHE A 118 16.62 -6.69 -4.80
CA PHE A 118 17.18 -5.57 -4.05
C PHE A 118 18.71 -5.68 -3.88
N LEU A 119 19.22 -6.82 -3.42
CA LEU A 119 20.66 -7.03 -3.22
C LEU A 119 21.48 -6.93 -4.51
N SER A 120 20.88 -7.29 -5.65
CA SER A 120 21.51 -7.17 -6.97
C SER A 120 21.54 -5.73 -7.51
N GLY A 121 20.92 -4.78 -6.80
CA GLY A 121 20.77 -3.39 -7.25
C GLY A 121 19.76 -3.21 -8.38
N ASN A 122 18.90 -4.21 -8.65
CA ASN A 122 17.85 -4.10 -9.67
C ASN A 122 16.72 -3.16 -9.24
N ILE A 123 16.42 -3.15 -7.95
CA ILE A 123 15.44 -2.29 -7.30
C ILE A 123 16.01 -1.78 -5.98
N ASP A 124 15.57 -0.62 -5.52
CA ASP A 124 15.84 -0.13 -4.16
C ASP A 124 14.82 -0.67 -3.13
N LEU A 125 15.02 -0.34 -1.85
CA LEU A 125 14.16 -0.86 -0.78
C LEU A 125 12.74 -0.29 -0.83
N SER A 126 12.57 0.97 -1.23
CA SER A 126 11.24 1.58 -1.39
C SER A 126 10.47 0.93 -2.55
N GLN A 127 11.15 0.66 -3.66
CA GLN A 127 10.60 -0.10 -4.78
C GLN A 127 10.23 -1.53 -4.39
N ALA A 128 11.06 -2.19 -3.59
CA ALA A 128 10.77 -3.52 -3.06
C ALA A 128 9.47 -3.52 -2.23
N GLU A 129 9.33 -2.60 -1.27
CA GLU A 129 8.12 -2.43 -0.47
C GLU A 129 6.87 -2.19 -1.35
N ALA A 130 7.01 -1.38 -2.39
CA ALA A 130 5.92 -1.09 -3.32
C ALA A 130 5.46 -2.31 -4.15
N VAL A 131 6.31 -3.32 -4.36
CA VAL A 131 5.88 -4.59 -4.98
C VAL A 131 4.86 -5.30 -4.09
N SER A 132 5.05 -5.30 -2.77
CA SER A 132 4.06 -5.86 -1.85
C SER A 132 2.78 -5.04 -1.87
N ASP A 133 2.89 -3.71 -1.82
CA ASP A 133 1.73 -2.82 -1.85
C ASP A 133 0.89 -3.00 -3.13
N LEU A 134 1.55 -3.17 -4.28
CA LEU A 134 0.90 -3.44 -5.56
C LEU A 134 0.12 -4.77 -5.55
N ILE A 135 0.69 -5.82 -4.97
CA ILE A 135 0.03 -7.14 -4.90
C ILE A 135 -1.19 -7.09 -3.99
N SER A 136 -1.11 -6.31 -2.90
CA SER A 136 -2.20 -6.12 -1.95
C SER A 136 -3.21 -5.02 -2.32
N SER A 137 -3.00 -4.32 -3.45
CA SER A 137 -3.82 -3.15 -3.80
C SER A 137 -5.26 -3.55 -4.08
N ASN A 138 -6.19 -3.00 -3.29
CA ASN A 138 -7.63 -3.29 -3.39
C ASN A 138 -8.44 -2.09 -3.90
N SER A 139 -7.76 -1.06 -4.42
CA SER A 139 -8.39 0.17 -4.92
C SER A 139 -7.57 0.77 -6.08
N GLU A 140 -8.22 1.51 -6.98
CA GLU A 140 -7.52 2.13 -8.11
C GLU A 140 -6.44 3.12 -7.66
N ASN A 141 -6.71 3.87 -6.58
CA ASN A 141 -5.76 4.83 -6.03
C ASN A 141 -4.54 4.15 -5.39
N SER A 142 -4.74 3.09 -4.59
CA SER A 142 -3.62 2.32 -4.01
C SER A 142 -2.75 1.70 -5.11
N HIS A 143 -3.37 1.20 -6.18
CA HIS A 143 -2.68 0.65 -7.34
C HIS A 143 -1.83 1.70 -8.07
N LYS A 144 -2.39 2.89 -8.37
CA LYS A 144 -1.67 4.00 -9.03
C LYS A 144 -0.43 4.43 -8.23
N ILE A 145 -0.57 4.53 -6.90
CA ILE A 145 0.52 4.95 -6.01
C ILE A 145 1.64 3.90 -5.99
N ALA A 146 1.28 2.62 -5.84
CA ALA A 146 2.26 1.53 -5.86
C ALA A 146 3.04 1.47 -7.19
N ILE A 147 2.37 1.70 -8.33
CA ILE A 147 3.05 1.79 -9.64
C ILE A 147 4.07 2.94 -9.68
N ASN A 148 3.71 4.13 -9.19
CA ASN A 148 4.62 5.28 -9.19
C ASN A 148 5.87 5.04 -8.32
N HIS A 149 5.70 4.34 -7.21
CA HIS A 149 6.81 3.90 -6.37
C HIS A 149 7.69 2.88 -7.09
N ILE A 150 7.11 1.84 -7.71
CA ILE A 150 7.86 0.85 -8.48
C ILE A 150 8.66 1.50 -9.61
N LYS A 151 8.11 2.52 -10.28
CA LYS A 151 8.81 3.30 -11.31
C LYS A 151 9.99 4.13 -10.76
N GLY A 152 10.16 4.20 -9.43
CA GLY A 152 11.27 4.88 -8.78
C GLY A 152 11.14 6.40 -8.77
N VAL A 153 9.97 6.98 -9.03
CA VAL A 153 9.78 8.45 -9.04
C VAL A 153 10.19 9.05 -7.68
N PHE A 154 9.76 8.40 -6.61
CA PHE A 154 10.10 8.73 -5.22
C PHE A 154 11.60 8.56 -4.95
N SER A 155 12.13 7.37 -5.20
CA SER A 155 13.52 7.03 -4.92
C SER A 155 14.51 7.88 -5.70
N ASN A 156 14.23 8.18 -6.97
CA ASN A 156 15.07 9.03 -7.80
C ASN A 156 15.16 10.46 -7.26
N LYS A 157 14.06 10.99 -6.71
CA LYS A 157 14.08 12.32 -6.10
C LYS A 157 14.89 12.34 -4.81
N ILE A 158 14.74 11.33 -3.94
CA ILE A 158 15.55 11.19 -2.71
C ILE A 158 17.03 11.03 -3.07
N LYS A 159 17.34 10.14 -4.02
CA LYS A 159 18.70 9.90 -4.48
C LYS A 159 19.35 11.17 -5.00
N LYS A 160 18.65 11.94 -5.83
CA LYS A 160 19.15 13.23 -6.32
C LYS A 160 19.46 14.21 -5.17
N LEU A 161 18.52 14.37 -4.22
CA LEU A 161 18.73 15.26 -3.07
C LEU A 161 19.92 14.82 -2.21
N ARG A 162 20.08 13.51 -2.04
CA ARG A 162 21.21 12.90 -1.32
C ARG A 162 22.52 13.12 -2.07
N ASP A 163 22.57 12.89 -3.38
CA ASP A 163 23.76 13.12 -4.22
C ASP A 163 24.19 14.60 -4.18
N ASP A 164 23.23 15.52 -4.29
CA ASP A 164 23.47 16.96 -4.17
C ASP A 164 24.04 17.32 -2.77
N LEU A 165 23.53 16.68 -1.72
CA LEU A 165 24.00 16.89 -0.34
C LEU A 165 25.39 16.28 -0.10
N ILE A 166 25.69 15.12 -0.69
CA ILE A 166 27.03 14.50 -0.65
C ILE A 166 28.06 15.43 -1.30
N ASN A 167 27.73 15.95 -2.48
CA ASN A 167 28.63 16.87 -3.21
C ASN A 167 28.95 18.11 -2.36
N LEU A 168 27.95 18.74 -1.74
CA LEU A 168 28.19 19.89 -0.87
C LEU A 168 28.91 19.50 0.43
N SER A 169 28.61 18.34 1.01
CA SER A 169 29.30 17.82 2.20
C SER A 169 30.80 17.61 1.93
N SER A 170 31.16 17.11 0.74
CA SER A 170 32.56 16.90 0.36
C SER A 170 33.35 18.21 0.31
N LEU A 171 32.72 19.31 -0.12
CA LEU A 171 33.34 20.63 -0.14
C LEU A 171 33.55 21.18 1.28
N LEU A 172 32.61 20.90 2.18
CA LEU A 172 32.73 21.27 3.61
C LEU A 172 33.81 20.46 4.32
N GLU A 173 33.95 19.17 4.00
CA GLU A 173 35.04 18.34 4.52
C GLU A 173 36.40 18.83 4.04
N LEU A 174 36.52 19.23 2.77
CA LEU A 174 37.75 19.87 2.26
C LEU A 174 38.04 21.18 2.99
N GLU A 175 37.03 22.03 3.23
CA GLU A 175 37.20 23.27 4.00
C GLU A 175 37.70 23.01 5.43
N LEU A 176 37.28 21.91 6.06
CA LEU A 176 37.79 21.48 7.36
C LEU A 176 39.27 21.05 7.29
N ASP A 177 39.61 20.23 6.29
CA ASP A 177 40.98 19.73 6.10
C ASP A 177 41.99 20.87 5.82
N PHE A 178 41.53 21.98 5.23
CA PHE A 178 42.34 23.16 4.87
C PHE A 178 42.02 24.41 5.71
N SER A 179 41.50 24.23 6.93
CA SER A 179 41.11 25.34 7.82
C SER A 179 42.24 26.32 8.17
N GLU A 180 43.51 25.92 8.03
CA GLU A 180 44.69 26.78 8.24
C GLU A 180 45.00 27.72 7.06
N GLU A 181 44.42 27.47 5.88
CA GLU A 181 44.72 28.19 4.64
C GLU A 181 43.74 29.33 4.30
N ASP A 182 42.75 29.62 5.18
CA ASP A 182 41.72 30.67 5.00
C ASP A 182 40.96 30.56 3.65
N VAL A 183 40.64 29.34 3.23
CA VAL A 183 39.96 29.06 1.95
C VAL A 183 38.52 28.59 2.17
N GLU A 184 37.54 29.29 1.60
CA GLU A 184 36.13 28.85 1.55
C GLU A 184 35.88 28.01 0.30
N PHE A 185 35.60 26.72 0.47
CA PHE A 185 35.30 25.81 -0.65
C PHE A 185 33.80 25.60 -0.87
N ALA A 186 32.99 25.70 0.20
CA ALA A 186 31.55 25.45 0.14
C ALA A 186 30.73 26.73 0.06
N ASN A 187 29.90 26.86 -0.98
CA ASN A 187 28.97 27.98 -1.10
C ASN A 187 27.77 27.81 -0.13
N ARG A 188 27.72 28.66 0.90
CA ARG A 188 26.69 28.62 1.96
C ARG A 188 25.28 28.91 1.43
N GLU A 189 25.14 29.76 0.41
CA GLU A 189 23.83 30.06 -0.22
C GLU A 189 23.29 28.84 -0.98
N GLN A 190 24.17 28.12 -1.69
CA GLN A 190 23.80 26.88 -2.38
C GLN A 190 23.39 25.80 -1.38
N LEU A 191 24.10 25.66 -0.26
CA LEU A 191 23.73 24.76 0.81
C LEU A 191 22.37 25.12 1.40
N GLU A 192 22.13 26.37 1.75
CA GLU A 192 20.84 26.80 2.31
C GLU A 192 19.67 26.52 1.35
N LYS A 193 19.87 26.77 0.04
CA LYS A 193 18.88 26.44 -0.99
C LYS A 193 18.57 24.95 -1.03
N LEU A 194 19.60 24.10 -0.99
CA LEU A 194 19.41 22.65 -0.99
C LEU A 194 18.68 22.17 0.29
N LEU A 195 19.07 22.68 1.47
CA LEU A 195 18.40 22.35 2.73
C LEU A 195 16.91 22.73 2.69
N ASN A 196 16.57 23.88 2.10
CA ASN A 196 15.17 24.30 1.89
C ASN A 196 14.42 23.36 0.93
N GLU A 197 15.07 22.91 -0.15
CA GLU A 197 14.48 21.95 -1.08
C GLU A 197 14.20 20.60 -0.40
N ILE A 198 15.16 20.10 0.39
CA ILE A 198 15.02 18.88 1.18
C ILE A 198 13.86 19.01 2.17
N LEU A 199 13.79 20.10 2.94
CA LEU A 199 12.70 20.32 3.90
C LEU A 199 11.33 20.42 3.23
N SER A 200 11.24 21.13 2.11
CA SER A 200 9.99 21.27 1.35
C SER A 200 9.49 19.90 0.88
N PHE A 201 10.38 19.10 0.26
CA PHE A 201 10.03 17.77 -0.17
C PHE A 201 9.70 16.84 1.00
N ASN A 202 10.46 16.92 2.10
CA ASN A 202 10.22 16.14 3.31
C ASN A 202 8.83 16.43 3.92
N ASN A 203 8.45 17.70 4.02
CA ASN A 203 7.14 18.08 4.56
C ASN A 203 5.99 17.57 3.70
N LEU A 204 6.12 17.64 2.36
CA LEU A 204 5.14 17.05 1.45
C LEU A 204 4.94 15.54 1.70
N LEU A 205 6.03 14.82 1.99
CA LEU A 205 5.98 13.38 2.31
C LEU A 205 5.39 13.11 3.70
N LEU A 206 5.82 13.85 4.72
CA LEU A 206 5.29 13.70 6.08
C LEU A 206 3.79 14.01 6.14
N ASP A 207 3.31 14.99 5.37
CA ASP A 207 1.87 15.27 5.26
C ASP A 207 1.12 14.15 4.55
N SER A 208 1.75 13.44 3.60
CA SER A 208 1.13 12.27 2.97
C SER A 208 1.03 11.05 3.89
N TYR A 209 1.85 10.96 4.94
CA TYR A 209 1.75 9.87 5.95
C TYR A 209 0.41 9.85 6.68
N LYS A 210 -0.14 11.03 7.03
CA LYS A 210 -1.43 11.13 7.73
C LYS A 210 -2.58 10.51 6.92
N LEU A 211 -2.44 10.53 5.60
CA LEU A 211 -3.41 9.97 4.65
C LEU A 211 -3.17 8.47 4.41
N ASN A 212 -2.07 7.89 4.92
CA ASN A 212 -1.62 6.57 4.50
C ASN A 212 -2.46 5.40 4.98
N ASN A 213 -2.87 5.43 6.24
CA ASN A 213 -3.74 4.38 6.79
C ASN A 213 -5.13 4.37 6.12
N VAL A 214 -5.58 5.51 5.59
CA VAL A 214 -6.91 5.66 4.98
C VAL A 214 -6.98 4.99 3.60
N ILE A 215 -5.92 5.07 2.79
CA ILE A 215 -5.92 4.52 1.42
C ILE A 215 -5.45 3.05 1.41
N LYS A 216 -4.48 2.68 2.26
CA LYS A 216 -3.90 1.32 2.27
C LYS A 216 -4.85 0.26 2.86
N ASP A 217 -5.44 0.53 4.02
CA ASP A 217 -6.31 -0.44 4.72
C ASP A 217 -7.81 -0.26 4.38
N GLY A 218 -8.11 0.82 3.67
CA GLY A 218 -9.45 1.29 3.35
C GLY A 218 -9.97 2.32 4.37
N ILE A 219 -10.91 3.14 3.92
CA ILE A 219 -11.54 4.19 4.72
C ILE A 219 -12.54 3.54 5.67
N ASN A 220 -12.23 3.56 6.96
CA ASN A 220 -13.15 3.07 7.98
C ASN A 220 -14.37 4.00 8.08
N VAL A 221 -15.53 3.50 7.65
CA VAL A 221 -16.81 4.20 7.68
C VAL A 221 -17.69 3.63 8.78
N LEU A 222 -18.10 4.48 9.71
CA LEU A 222 -19.05 4.12 10.77
C LEU A 222 -20.44 4.67 10.43
N ILE A 223 -21.44 3.78 10.32
CA ILE A 223 -22.84 4.20 10.12
C ILE A 223 -23.52 4.36 11.48
N LEU A 224 -23.89 5.58 11.82
CA LEU A 224 -24.59 5.93 13.06
C LEU A 224 -26.01 6.41 12.78
N GLY A 225 -26.86 6.34 13.80
CA GLY A 225 -28.22 6.83 13.75
C GLY A 225 -29.11 6.07 14.73
N LYS A 226 -30.27 6.65 15.06
CA LYS A 226 -31.26 6.03 15.95
C LYS A 226 -31.72 4.65 15.42
N PRO A 227 -32.34 3.80 16.27
CA PRO A 227 -33.10 2.64 15.82
C PRO A 227 -34.02 2.94 14.63
N ASN A 228 -34.14 1.99 13.68
CA ASN A 228 -35.10 2.05 12.55
C ASN A 228 -34.98 3.25 11.58
N VAL A 229 -33.87 3.98 11.58
CA VAL A 229 -33.60 5.06 10.62
C VAL A 229 -33.23 4.57 9.21
N GLY A 230 -33.08 3.26 9.01
CA GLY A 230 -32.74 2.64 7.71
C GLY A 230 -31.24 2.46 7.44
N LYS A 231 -30.42 2.27 8.48
CA LYS A 231 -28.97 2.00 8.35
C LYS A 231 -28.67 0.79 7.47
N SER A 232 -29.33 -0.35 7.71
CA SER A 232 -29.14 -1.59 6.95
C SER A 232 -29.57 -1.44 5.49
N THR A 233 -30.66 -0.72 5.23
CA THR A 233 -31.14 -0.45 3.86
C THR A 233 -30.13 0.36 3.06
N ILE A 234 -29.57 1.42 3.66
CA ILE A 234 -28.54 2.23 3.00
C ILE A 234 -27.26 1.42 2.78
N LEU A 235 -26.80 0.67 3.79
CA LEU A 235 -25.60 -0.17 3.66
C LEU A 235 -25.75 -1.19 2.53
N ASN A 236 -26.88 -1.92 2.50
CA ASN A 236 -27.14 -2.90 1.46
C ASN A 236 -27.24 -2.24 0.08
N GLY A 237 -27.92 -1.09 -0.03
CA GLY A 237 -27.99 -0.33 -1.27
C GLY A 237 -26.62 0.16 -1.77
N LEU A 238 -25.70 0.53 -0.87
CA LEU A 238 -24.33 0.90 -1.23
C LEU A 238 -23.51 -0.33 -1.70
N ILE A 239 -23.70 -1.49 -1.06
CA ILE A 239 -22.96 -2.73 -1.37
C ILE A 239 -23.48 -3.40 -2.66
N GLU A 240 -24.80 -3.53 -2.83
CA GLU A 240 -25.42 -4.26 -3.96
C GLU A 240 -25.09 -3.64 -5.32
N ASP A 241 -24.96 -2.32 -5.35
CA ASP A 241 -24.64 -1.56 -6.55
C ASP A 241 -23.15 -1.65 -6.93
N ASP A 242 -22.28 -2.11 -6.01
CA ASP A 242 -20.83 -2.33 -6.24
C ASP A 242 -20.49 -3.82 -6.49
N LYS A 243 -21.34 -4.75 -6.02
CA LYS A 243 -21.25 -6.18 -6.36
C LYS A 243 -21.35 -6.47 -7.86
N ALA A 244 -21.87 -5.54 -8.66
CA ALA A 244 -21.96 -5.69 -10.11
C ALA A 244 -20.59 -5.75 -10.84
N ILE A 245 -19.48 -5.43 -10.16
CA ILE A 245 -18.13 -5.33 -10.75
C ILE A 245 -17.22 -6.52 -10.35
N ILE A 246 -17.57 -7.29 -9.32
CA ILE A 246 -16.69 -8.33 -8.75
C ILE A 246 -17.13 -9.72 -9.24
N SER A 247 -16.30 -10.31 -10.10
CA SER A 247 -16.43 -11.66 -10.66
C SER A 247 -16.43 -12.77 -9.60
N ASP A 248 -17.24 -13.81 -9.83
CA ASP A 248 -17.39 -15.05 -9.04
C ASP A 248 -16.14 -15.97 -9.08
N ILE A 249 -14.97 -15.48 -8.66
CA ILE A 249 -13.77 -16.34 -8.56
C ILE A 249 -13.73 -17.01 -7.17
N PRO A 250 -13.80 -18.35 -7.07
CA PRO A 250 -13.66 -19.06 -5.80
C PRO A 250 -12.20 -19.01 -5.32
N GLY A 251 -11.95 -18.56 -4.08
CA GLY A 251 -10.64 -18.70 -3.41
C GLY A 251 -9.86 -17.42 -3.13
N THR A 252 -10.39 -16.24 -3.46
CA THR A 252 -9.95 -14.99 -2.80
C THR A 252 -10.51 -14.98 -1.38
N THR A 253 -9.86 -14.30 -0.43
CA THR A 253 -10.24 -14.26 1.00
C THR A 253 -11.68 -13.75 1.18
N ARG A 254 -12.62 -14.68 1.02
CA ARG A 254 -14.08 -14.53 1.04
C ARG A 254 -14.61 -14.19 2.42
N ASP A 255 -13.79 -14.33 3.45
CA ASP A 255 -14.23 -14.23 4.85
C ASP A 255 -14.14 -12.79 5.42
N VAL A 256 -13.67 -11.80 4.63
CA VAL A 256 -13.47 -10.40 5.09
C VAL A 256 -14.13 -9.34 4.18
N LEU A 257 -14.71 -9.75 3.03
CA LEU A 257 -15.19 -8.84 1.98
C LEU A 257 -16.66 -8.40 2.10
N GLU A 258 -17.40 -8.86 3.11
CA GLU A 258 -18.85 -8.65 3.15
C GLU A 258 -19.29 -7.21 3.49
N ASP A 259 -18.35 -6.33 3.85
CA ASP A 259 -18.61 -4.99 4.38
C ASP A 259 -17.76 -3.89 3.73
N THR A 260 -17.32 -4.11 2.49
CA THR A 260 -16.51 -3.15 1.73
C THR A 260 -17.19 -2.68 0.46
N VAL A 261 -16.98 -1.41 0.09
CA VAL A 261 -17.47 -0.80 -1.16
C VAL A 261 -16.40 0.09 -1.77
N THR A 262 -16.27 0.13 -3.09
CA THR A 262 -15.39 1.07 -3.80
C THR A 262 -16.19 2.28 -4.25
N ILE A 263 -15.79 3.48 -3.78
CA ILE A 263 -16.40 4.75 -4.18
C ILE A 263 -15.27 5.70 -4.61
N GLY A 264 -15.36 6.23 -5.83
CA GLY A 264 -14.35 7.15 -6.37
C GLY A 264 -12.93 6.58 -6.43
N GLY A 265 -12.80 5.27 -6.66
CA GLY A 265 -11.50 4.58 -6.64
C GLY A 265 -10.90 4.36 -5.25
N ASN A 266 -11.64 4.65 -4.16
CA ASN A 266 -11.26 4.42 -2.77
C ASN A 266 -12.04 3.24 -2.17
N LEU A 267 -11.36 2.36 -1.43
CA LEU A 267 -11.99 1.26 -0.71
C LEU A 267 -12.55 1.77 0.62
N LEU A 268 -13.84 1.62 0.86
CA LEU A 268 -14.50 1.93 2.13
C LEU A 268 -14.79 0.63 2.86
N ARG A 269 -14.52 0.61 4.17
CA ARG A 269 -14.78 -0.52 5.07
C ARG A 269 -15.79 -0.10 6.13
N PHE A 270 -16.96 -0.73 6.14
CA PHE A 270 -17.98 -0.43 7.13
C PHE A 270 -17.73 -1.18 8.44
N ILE A 271 -17.63 -0.44 9.54
CA ILE A 271 -17.34 -1.01 10.86
C ILE A 271 -18.65 -1.54 11.50
N ASP A 272 -18.61 -2.79 11.98
CA ASP A 272 -19.62 -3.46 12.83
C ASP A 272 -20.96 -3.81 12.15
N THR A 273 -20.89 -4.51 11.02
CA THR A 273 -22.06 -5.03 10.28
C THR A 273 -22.76 -6.23 10.94
N ALA A 274 -22.13 -6.89 11.91
CA ALA A 274 -22.78 -7.95 12.70
C ALA A 274 -24.02 -7.42 13.44
N GLY A 275 -23.97 -6.17 13.94
CA GLY A 275 -25.15 -5.50 14.54
C GLY A 275 -26.12 -4.88 13.53
N ILE A 276 -25.76 -4.84 12.24
CA ILE A 276 -26.60 -4.32 11.15
C ILE A 276 -27.36 -5.47 10.45
N ARG A 277 -26.81 -6.70 10.48
CA ARG A 277 -27.38 -7.92 9.88
C ARG A 277 -28.11 -8.83 10.88
N GLU A 278 -27.73 -8.86 12.16
CA GLU A 278 -28.45 -9.63 13.17
C GLU A 278 -29.36 -8.76 14.06
N THR A 279 -30.64 -9.11 14.03
CA THR A 279 -31.72 -8.83 15.00
C THR A 279 -32.64 -7.62 14.76
N GLU A 280 -33.89 -7.94 14.40
CA GLU A 280 -35.10 -7.13 14.67
C GLU A 280 -35.48 -7.12 16.17
N ASP A 281 -34.76 -7.80 17.06
CA ASP A 281 -35.16 -7.93 18.47
C ASP A 281 -33.99 -7.99 19.48
N LYS A 282 -34.05 -7.06 20.45
CA LYS A 282 -33.48 -7.10 21.83
C LYS A 282 -32.03 -6.67 22.15
N ILE A 283 -31.20 -6.10 21.27
CA ILE A 283 -29.82 -5.65 21.64
C ILE A 283 -29.55 -4.15 21.35
N GLU A 284 -30.52 -3.26 21.51
CA GLU A 284 -30.35 -1.86 21.03
C GLU A 284 -29.57 -0.91 21.95
N LYS A 285 -29.43 -1.19 23.26
CA LYS A 285 -28.63 -0.32 24.17
C LYS A 285 -27.13 -0.68 24.19
N ILE A 286 -26.80 -1.95 24.00
CA ILE A 286 -25.41 -2.42 23.92
C ILE A 286 -24.77 -1.97 22.60
N GLY A 287 -25.54 -1.97 21.51
CA GLY A 287 -25.11 -1.47 20.19
C GLY A 287 -24.69 0.00 20.19
N ILE A 288 -25.42 0.89 20.88
CA ILE A 288 -25.06 2.32 20.94
C ILE A 288 -23.74 2.55 21.68
N LYS A 289 -23.53 1.91 22.84
CA LYS A 289 -22.28 2.08 23.60
C LYS A 289 -21.07 1.51 22.85
N LYS A 290 -21.25 0.38 22.16
CA LYS A 290 -20.21 -0.24 21.33
C LYS A 290 -19.89 0.62 20.09
N ALA A 291 -20.90 1.17 19.42
CA ALA A 291 -20.72 2.08 18.29
C ALA A 291 -20.05 3.40 18.70
N LEU A 292 -20.38 3.95 19.88
CA LEU A 292 -19.71 5.15 20.42
C LEU A 292 -18.23 4.91 20.69
N ASN A 293 -17.83 3.71 21.14
CA ASN A 293 -16.43 3.36 21.35
C ASN A 293 -15.63 3.23 20.03
N GLN A 294 -16.31 3.11 18.88
CA GLN A 294 -15.67 2.99 17.57
C GLN A 294 -15.54 4.32 16.83
N ILE A 295 -16.13 5.41 17.36
CA ILE A 295 -16.05 6.75 16.76
C ILE A 295 -14.61 7.22 16.59
N ASP A 296 -13.72 6.88 17.52
CA ASP A 296 -12.32 7.29 17.45
C ASP A 296 -11.52 6.54 16.37
N ASN A 297 -12.01 5.36 15.96
CA ASN A 297 -11.38 4.54 14.92
C ASN A 297 -11.99 4.78 13.52
N ALA A 298 -13.04 5.59 13.42
CA ALA A 298 -13.72 5.90 12.16
C ALA A 298 -13.06 7.10 11.47
N SER A 299 -12.65 6.91 10.21
CA SER A 299 -12.15 7.99 9.35
C SER A 299 -13.31 8.87 8.82
N LEU A 300 -14.50 8.27 8.69
CA LEU A 300 -15.73 8.91 8.25
C LEU A 300 -16.92 8.36 9.04
N ILE A 301 -17.81 9.25 9.47
CA ILE A 301 -19.08 8.90 10.11
C ILE A 301 -20.22 9.25 9.17
N LEU A 302 -21.04 8.26 8.83
CA LEU A 302 -22.29 8.45 8.12
C LEU A 302 -23.44 8.49 9.13
N TYR A 303 -23.93 9.67 9.46
CA TYR A 303 -24.98 9.85 10.46
C TYR A 303 -26.37 9.91 9.79
N ILE A 304 -27.15 8.85 9.98
CA ILE A 304 -28.47 8.66 9.37
C ILE A 304 -29.58 9.16 10.30
N ILE A 305 -30.43 10.02 9.76
CA ILE A 305 -31.58 10.64 10.44
C ILE A 305 -32.87 10.22 9.74
N ASP A 306 -33.88 9.78 10.49
CA ASP A 306 -35.21 9.52 9.94
C ASP A 306 -35.98 10.85 9.78
N LEU A 307 -36.18 11.32 8.55
CA LEU A 307 -36.87 12.58 8.27
C LEU A 307 -38.37 12.56 8.60
N ASN A 308 -38.99 11.38 8.64
CA ASN A 308 -40.42 11.24 8.93
C ASN A 308 -40.72 11.33 10.45
N ASN A 309 -39.76 10.98 11.29
CA ASN A 309 -39.93 10.87 12.75
C ASN A 309 -39.09 11.88 13.56
N THR A 310 -38.35 12.77 12.90
CA THR A 310 -37.46 13.74 13.58
C THR A 310 -37.96 15.17 13.37
N ASP A 311 -38.29 15.83 14.48
CA ASP A 311 -38.65 17.25 14.50
C ASP A 311 -37.41 18.15 14.48
N SER A 312 -37.61 19.42 14.17
CA SER A 312 -36.52 20.42 14.08
C SER A 312 -35.71 20.56 15.38
N LYS A 313 -36.30 20.31 16.55
CA LYS A 313 -35.62 20.37 17.86
C LYS A 313 -34.74 19.15 18.11
N SER A 314 -35.26 17.94 17.89
CA SER A 314 -34.47 16.70 17.99
C SER A 314 -33.30 16.73 17.03
N LEU A 315 -33.53 17.17 15.79
CA LEU A 315 -32.48 17.28 14.77
C LEU A 315 -31.33 18.19 15.24
N ASN A 316 -31.64 19.38 15.75
CA ASN A 316 -30.61 20.28 16.29
C ASN A 316 -29.84 19.65 17.46
N SER A 317 -30.49 18.85 18.30
CA SER A 317 -29.81 18.15 19.40
C SER A 317 -28.87 17.04 18.91
N GLU A 318 -29.24 16.35 17.83
CA GLU A 318 -28.44 15.27 17.23
C GLU A 318 -27.19 15.82 16.53
N ILE A 319 -27.34 16.89 15.74
CA ILE A 319 -26.23 17.55 15.03
C ILE A 319 -25.21 18.15 16.02
N ASN A 320 -25.70 18.71 17.13
CA ASN A 320 -24.85 19.33 18.16
C ASN A 320 -24.35 18.35 19.22
N SER A 321 -24.48 17.04 18.97
CA SER A 321 -24.03 16.02 19.91
C SER A 321 -22.51 16.09 20.12
N LYS A 322 -22.09 16.04 21.40
CA LYS A 322 -20.68 16.22 21.77
C LYS A 322 -19.75 15.17 21.15
N PHE A 323 -20.25 13.96 20.91
CA PHE A 323 -19.47 12.85 20.36
C PHE A 323 -19.18 12.98 18.86
N LEU A 324 -19.90 13.84 18.13
CA LEU A 324 -19.65 14.14 16.71
C LEU A 324 -18.75 15.37 16.52
N LYS A 325 -18.42 16.08 17.59
CA LYS A 325 -17.63 17.30 17.50
C LYS A 325 -16.20 17.01 17.04
N ASN A 326 -15.71 17.79 16.07
CA ASN A 326 -14.39 17.65 15.43
C ASN A 326 -14.18 16.29 14.73
N LYS A 327 -15.25 15.62 14.32
CA LYS A 327 -15.20 14.39 13.52
C LYS A 327 -15.61 14.67 12.08
N ASN A 328 -15.16 13.82 11.18
CA ASN A 328 -15.58 13.83 9.77
C ASN A 328 -16.96 13.19 9.68
N VAL A 329 -18.02 14.00 9.53
CA VAL A 329 -19.40 13.52 9.54
C VAL A 329 -20.14 13.94 8.28
N ILE A 330 -20.81 12.99 7.63
CA ILE A 330 -21.82 13.25 6.60
C ILE A 330 -23.19 12.95 7.21
N TYR A 331 -24.02 14.00 7.32
CA TYR A 331 -25.41 13.87 7.75
C TYR A 331 -26.30 13.53 6.56
N VAL A 332 -27.09 12.46 6.71
CA VAL A 332 -28.01 11.94 5.70
C VAL A 332 -29.39 11.80 6.30
N GLY A 333 -30.36 12.54 5.77
CA GLY A 333 -31.77 12.38 6.09
C GLY A 333 -32.37 11.30 5.20
N ASN A 334 -32.78 10.18 5.79
CA ASN A 334 -33.42 9.08 5.10
C ASN A 334 -34.96 9.19 5.17
N LYS A 335 -35.66 8.41 4.33
CA LYS A 335 -37.13 8.38 4.18
C LYS A 335 -37.71 9.69 3.65
N ALA A 336 -36.99 10.33 2.72
CA ALA A 336 -37.42 11.58 2.09
C ALA A 336 -38.69 11.45 1.22
N ASP A 337 -39.11 10.21 0.92
CA ASP A 337 -40.37 9.87 0.26
C ASP A 337 -41.60 10.02 1.17
N LEU A 338 -41.41 10.12 2.48
CA LEU A 338 -42.48 10.26 3.46
C LEU A 338 -42.80 11.73 3.79
N LYS A 339 -43.76 11.95 4.70
CA LYS A 339 -44.16 13.29 5.11
C LYS A 339 -43.13 13.89 6.07
N ILE A 340 -42.53 15.00 5.68
CA ILE A 340 -41.48 15.68 6.46
C ILE A 340 -41.99 17.03 6.96
N GLU A 341 -41.60 17.42 8.18
CA GLU A 341 -41.84 18.75 8.73
C GLU A 341 -41.09 19.83 7.93
N LYS A 342 -41.77 20.95 7.62
CA LYS A 342 -41.18 22.04 6.80
C LYS A 342 -39.90 22.61 7.42
N ASP A 343 -39.86 22.74 8.74
CA ASP A 343 -38.70 23.29 9.45
C ASP A 343 -37.50 22.34 9.40
N THR A 344 -37.73 21.02 9.44
CA THR A 344 -36.71 19.98 9.23
C THR A 344 -36.11 20.08 7.83
N ILE A 345 -36.93 20.25 6.78
CA ILE A 345 -36.45 20.45 5.40
C ILE A 345 -35.58 21.70 5.29
N ASN A 346 -36.03 22.81 5.89
CA ASN A 346 -35.28 24.07 5.86
C ASN A 346 -33.92 23.95 6.56
N LEU A 347 -33.87 23.22 7.68
CA LEU A 347 -32.61 22.98 8.39
C LEU A 347 -31.62 22.15 7.57
N PHE A 348 -32.08 21.09 6.90
CA PHE A 348 -31.26 20.27 6.01
C PHE A 348 -30.70 21.09 4.85
N LYS A 349 -31.53 21.90 4.20
CA LYS A 349 -31.10 22.79 3.11
C LYS A 349 -30.09 23.83 3.59
N LYS A 350 -30.33 24.47 4.74
CA LYS A 350 -29.44 25.49 5.30
C LYS A 350 -28.03 24.95 5.58
N ASN A 351 -27.94 23.72 6.06
CA ASN A 351 -26.65 23.08 6.37
C ASN A 351 -26.08 22.25 5.21
N ASN A 352 -26.73 22.26 4.04
CA ASN A 352 -26.35 21.48 2.87
C ASN A 352 -26.23 19.96 3.15
N PHE A 353 -27.13 19.43 3.97
CA PHE A 353 -27.21 17.99 4.28
C PHE A 353 -27.97 17.26 3.19
N LEU A 354 -27.65 15.97 2.98
CA LEU A 354 -28.29 15.18 1.93
C LEU A 354 -29.61 14.62 2.44
N MET A 355 -30.66 14.66 1.62
CA MET A 355 -31.92 13.98 1.88
C MET A 355 -32.11 12.90 0.82
N ILE A 356 -32.39 11.67 1.24
CA ILE A 356 -32.57 10.51 0.38
C ILE A 356 -33.74 9.64 0.84
N SER A 357 -34.21 8.77 -0.04
CA SER A 357 -34.93 7.55 0.23
C SER A 357 -34.00 6.39 -0.10
N ALA A 358 -33.64 5.59 0.90
CA ALA A 358 -32.75 4.45 0.71
C ALA A 358 -33.28 3.40 -0.30
N ASN A 359 -34.57 3.43 -0.62
CA ASN A 359 -35.18 2.56 -1.63
C ASN A 359 -35.06 3.11 -3.06
N ASN A 360 -34.62 4.36 -3.24
CA ASN A 360 -34.44 5.00 -4.53
C ASN A 360 -32.96 4.92 -4.95
N SER A 361 -32.66 4.14 -5.99
CA SER A 361 -31.30 3.93 -6.49
C SER A 361 -30.62 5.22 -6.97
N ILE A 362 -31.37 6.16 -7.57
CA ILE A 362 -30.83 7.44 -8.05
C ILE A 362 -30.34 8.30 -6.88
N GLU A 363 -31.05 8.26 -5.76
CA GLU A 363 -30.68 9.04 -4.57
C GLU A 363 -29.51 8.40 -3.80
N LEU A 364 -29.34 7.08 -3.90
CA LEU A 364 -28.14 6.39 -3.42
C LEU A 364 -26.90 6.75 -4.24
N ILE A 365 -27.02 6.97 -5.56
CA ILE A 365 -25.91 7.47 -6.39
C ILE A 365 -25.47 8.86 -5.90
N ASN A 366 -26.42 9.76 -5.64
CA ASN A 366 -26.11 11.08 -5.07
C ASN A 366 -25.39 10.99 -3.70
N LEU A 367 -25.72 9.96 -2.90
CA LEU A 367 -25.00 9.68 -1.66
C LEU A 367 -23.56 9.24 -1.93
N LYS A 368 -23.33 8.34 -2.91
CA LYS A 368 -21.99 7.93 -3.33
C LYS A 368 -21.16 9.13 -3.79
N ASP A 369 -21.70 9.99 -4.65
CA ASP A 369 -21.02 11.19 -5.15
C ASP A 369 -20.65 12.14 -4.01
N LYS A 370 -21.53 12.28 -3.00
CA LYS A 370 -21.27 13.11 -1.83
C LYS A 370 -20.20 12.52 -0.93
N ILE A 371 -20.18 11.20 -0.77
CA ILE A 371 -19.14 10.48 -0.03
C ILE A 371 -17.79 10.65 -0.75
N ASP A 372 -17.76 10.47 -2.07
CA ASP A 372 -16.57 10.66 -2.89
C ASP A 372 -16.00 12.08 -2.76
N LEU A 373 -16.83 13.09 -3.01
CA LEU A 373 -16.44 14.48 -2.89
C LEU A 373 -15.97 14.86 -1.48
N PHE A 374 -16.52 14.22 -0.44
CA PHE A 374 -16.04 14.41 0.92
C PHE A 374 -14.65 13.79 1.12
N ILE A 375 -14.43 12.58 0.61
CA ILE A 375 -13.14 11.89 0.66
C ILE A 375 -12.07 12.72 -0.05
N THR A 376 -12.33 13.14 -1.29
CA THR A 376 -11.39 13.91 -2.11
C THR A 376 -11.09 15.31 -1.55
N LYS A 377 -11.96 15.87 -0.70
CA LYS A 377 -11.70 17.19 -0.08
C LYS A 377 -11.02 17.10 1.29
N ASN A 378 -11.30 16.06 2.05
CA ASN A 378 -10.96 16.01 3.48
C ASN A 378 -10.05 14.84 3.85
N LEU A 379 -9.97 13.79 3.03
CA LEU A 379 -9.32 12.52 3.35
C LEU A 379 -8.26 12.08 2.33
N VAL A 380 -8.31 12.59 1.11
CA VAL A 380 -7.35 12.27 0.03
C VAL A 380 -7.05 13.55 -0.72
N ASN A 381 -5.78 13.98 -0.79
CA ASN A 381 -5.38 15.04 -1.70
C ASN A 381 -5.09 14.41 -3.08
N GLU A 382 -5.72 14.90 -4.16
CA GLU A 382 -5.48 14.41 -5.52
C GLU A 382 -4.00 14.53 -5.95
N ASP A 383 -3.26 15.48 -5.36
CA ASP A 383 -1.85 15.73 -5.65
C ASP A 383 -0.87 14.75 -4.94
N SER A 384 -1.33 13.95 -3.97
CA SER A 384 -0.43 13.03 -3.25
C SER A 384 -0.21 11.74 -4.05
N SER A 385 0.57 11.86 -5.13
CA SER A 385 1.06 10.73 -5.94
C SER A 385 2.05 9.80 -5.21
N ILE A 386 2.35 10.10 -3.94
CA ILE A 386 3.37 9.45 -3.13
C ILE A 386 2.81 9.19 -1.73
N MET A 387 2.83 7.92 -1.31
CA MET A 387 2.56 7.52 0.07
C MET A 387 3.82 6.96 0.71
N ILE A 388 4.01 7.20 2.01
CA ILE A 388 5.21 6.76 2.74
C ILE A 388 4.80 5.88 3.92
N ASN A 389 5.48 4.76 4.16
CA ASN A 389 5.14 3.88 5.29
C ASN A 389 5.71 4.39 6.63
N GLU A 390 5.43 3.69 7.73
CA GLU A 390 5.91 4.06 9.08
C GLU A 390 7.44 4.15 9.16
N ARG A 391 8.15 3.26 8.45
CA ARG A 391 9.61 3.26 8.36
C ARG A 391 10.11 4.54 7.69
N HIS A 392 9.55 4.88 6.53
CA HIS A 392 9.84 6.14 5.84
C HIS A 392 9.53 7.34 6.74
N PHE A 393 8.38 7.35 7.40
CA PHE A 393 8.00 8.43 8.31
C PHE A 393 9.01 8.63 9.45
N SER A 394 9.49 7.55 10.05
CA SER A 394 10.53 7.61 11.08
C SER A 394 11.83 8.20 10.53
N SER A 395 12.35 7.69 9.41
CA SER A 395 13.58 8.22 8.80
C SER A 395 13.41 9.68 8.36
N LEU A 396 12.28 10.05 7.77
CA LEU A 396 11.98 11.43 7.32
C LEU A 396 11.83 12.41 8.49
N THR A 397 11.33 11.95 9.64
CA THR A 397 11.31 12.74 10.87
C THR A 397 12.73 13.05 11.33
N ASN A 398 13.62 12.06 11.32
CA ASN A 398 15.03 12.24 11.67
C ASN A 398 15.76 13.13 10.65
N VAL A 399 15.46 13.02 9.34
CA VAL A 399 15.95 13.96 8.32
C VAL A 399 15.53 15.39 8.66
N ASN A 400 14.28 15.60 9.06
CA ASN A 400 13.81 16.95 9.43
C ASN A 400 14.62 17.51 10.61
N GLU A 401 14.84 16.71 11.64
CA GLU A 401 15.63 17.10 12.80
C GLU A 401 17.08 17.44 12.41
N SER A 402 17.77 16.54 11.70
CA SER A 402 19.16 16.76 11.26
C SER A 402 19.28 18.01 10.38
N ILE A 403 18.40 18.20 9.40
CA ILE A 403 18.45 19.36 8.50
C ILE A 403 18.18 20.67 9.25
N ASN A 404 17.26 20.68 10.23
CA ASN A 404 17.04 21.86 11.07
C ASN A 404 18.25 22.18 11.95
N ASN A 405 18.96 21.16 12.45
CA ASN A 405 20.21 21.36 13.18
C ASN A 405 21.30 21.98 12.29
N VAL A 406 21.45 21.50 11.04
CA VAL A 406 22.37 22.11 10.05
C VAL A 406 22.04 23.60 9.85
N LYS A 407 20.76 23.95 9.63
CA LYS A 407 20.35 25.35 9.44
C LYS A 407 20.62 26.22 10.67
N LYS A 408 20.37 25.69 11.88
CA LYS A 408 20.66 26.39 13.13
C LYS A 408 22.16 26.66 13.28
N ASN A 409 22.99 25.66 13.00
CA ASN A 409 24.44 25.78 13.09
C ASN A 409 25.00 26.73 12.03
N LEU A 410 24.40 26.77 10.83
CA LEU A 410 24.75 27.69 9.76
C LEU A 410 24.45 29.14 10.14
N ASN A 411 23.27 29.41 10.71
CA ASN A 411 22.87 30.75 11.16
C ASN A 411 23.69 31.26 12.34
N ASN A 412 24.08 30.37 13.25
CA ASN A 412 24.86 30.71 14.43
C ASN A 412 26.37 30.86 14.14
N LYS A 413 26.81 30.73 12.88
CA LYS A 413 28.23 30.65 12.51
C LYS A 413 29.00 29.64 13.37
N SER A 414 28.37 28.50 13.63
CA SER A 414 28.98 27.43 14.43
C SER A 414 30.15 26.79 13.68
N ASN A 415 31.01 26.09 14.41
CA ASN A 415 32.17 25.42 13.82
C ASN A 415 31.75 24.44 12.71
N THR A 416 32.49 24.40 11.61
CA THR A 416 32.21 23.60 10.42
C THR A 416 32.15 22.10 10.74
N ASP A 417 32.80 21.65 11.82
CA ASP A 417 32.73 20.26 12.34
C ASP A 417 31.30 19.82 12.67
N LEU A 418 30.53 20.68 13.33
CA LEU A 418 29.15 20.35 13.71
C LEU A 418 28.24 20.30 12.47
N LEU A 419 28.51 21.14 11.48
CA LEU A 419 27.78 21.12 10.21
C LEU A 419 28.01 19.82 9.46
N ALA A 420 29.27 19.39 9.33
CA ALA A 420 29.62 18.14 8.66
C ALA A 420 28.98 16.92 9.35
N LEU A 421 28.97 16.91 10.69
CA LEU A 421 28.33 15.83 11.46
C LEU A 421 26.82 15.76 11.24
N ASP A 422 26.11 16.88 11.33
CA ASP A 422 24.65 16.91 11.13
C ASP A 422 24.25 16.58 9.69
N ILE A 423 25.05 16.99 8.70
CA ILE A 423 24.87 16.60 7.30
C ILE A 423 25.04 15.09 7.14
N LYS A 424 26.05 14.49 7.79
CA LYS A 424 26.26 13.04 7.79
C LYS A 424 25.07 12.28 8.37
N TYR A 425 24.45 12.78 9.45
CA TYR A 425 23.21 12.19 9.98
C TYR A 425 22.05 12.30 8.99
N ALA A 426 21.84 13.48 8.37
CA ALA A 426 20.81 13.65 7.35
C ALA A 426 21.02 12.70 6.15
N LEU A 427 22.26 12.54 5.69
CA LEU A 427 22.62 11.60 4.64
C LEU A 427 22.27 10.17 5.04
N ASN A 428 22.67 9.71 6.22
CA ASN A 428 22.35 8.37 6.70
C ASN A 428 20.84 8.10 6.72
N HIS A 429 20.05 9.01 7.28
CA HIS A 429 18.59 8.87 7.33
C HIS A 429 17.93 8.89 5.94
N LEU A 430 18.43 9.69 5.00
CA LEU A 430 17.99 9.61 3.60
C LEU A 430 18.34 8.25 2.96
N GLY A 431 19.51 7.70 3.28
CA GLY A 431 19.96 6.39 2.80
C GLY A 431 19.19 5.21 3.36
N GLU A 432 18.64 5.33 4.56
CA GLU A 432 17.75 4.32 5.15
C GLU A 432 16.49 4.12 4.32
N ILE A 433 15.96 5.18 3.70
CA ILE A 433 14.72 5.13 2.92
C ILE A 433 14.90 4.28 1.66
N THR A 434 15.94 4.56 0.88
CA THR A 434 16.27 3.83 -0.37
C THR A 434 16.94 2.48 -0.10
N GLY A 435 17.46 2.28 1.11
CA GLY A 435 18.12 1.05 1.50
C GLY A 435 19.63 1.03 1.24
N GLU A 436 20.24 2.18 0.92
CA GLU A 436 21.70 2.32 0.81
C GLU A 436 22.40 2.18 2.18
N VAL A 437 21.69 2.51 3.26
CA VAL A 437 22.14 2.34 4.64
C VAL A 437 21.08 1.56 5.40
N THR A 438 21.28 0.26 5.60
CA THR A 438 20.31 -0.60 6.31
C THR A 438 21.00 -1.62 7.18
N ASN A 439 20.25 -2.23 8.10
CA ASN A 439 20.69 -3.40 8.84
C ASN A 439 19.90 -4.66 8.44
N ASP A 440 20.47 -5.82 8.75
CA ASP A 440 19.88 -7.12 8.41
C ASP A 440 18.51 -7.37 9.08
N GLU A 441 18.27 -6.80 10.27
CA GLU A 441 17.01 -6.98 11.01
C GLU A 441 15.83 -6.26 10.33
N ILE A 442 16.04 -5.02 9.86
CA ILE A 442 15.04 -4.25 9.12
C ILE A 442 14.69 -4.96 7.82
N LEU A 443 15.71 -5.44 7.09
CA LEU A 443 15.51 -6.23 5.88
C LEU A 443 14.69 -7.49 6.18
N GLY A 444 15.06 -8.24 7.22
CA GLY A 444 14.32 -9.42 7.66
C GLY A 444 12.85 -9.13 7.95
N ASN A 445 12.55 -8.05 8.68
CA ASN A 445 11.17 -7.65 9.00
C ASN A 445 10.37 -7.29 7.74
N ILE A 446 10.95 -6.53 6.81
CA ILE A 446 10.28 -6.12 5.57
C ILE A 446 9.91 -7.35 4.73
N PHE A 447 10.89 -8.18 4.38
CA PHE A 447 10.68 -9.30 3.47
C PHE A 447 9.87 -10.45 4.12
N SER A 448 9.85 -10.56 5.45
CA SER A 448 8.99 -11.52 6.16
C SER A 448 7.49 -11.32 5.93
N LYS A 449 7.08 -10.09 5.58
CA LYS A 449 5.68 -9.72 5.30
C LYS A 449 5.25 -10.07 3.86
N PHE A 450 6.18 -10.45 2.99
CA PHE A 450 5.89 -10.81 1.60
C PHE A 450 5.36 -12.24 1.49
N CYS A 451 4.71 -12.54 0.37
CA CYS A 451 4.33 -13.90 0.02
C CYS A 451 5.57 -14.75 -0.32
N ILE A 452 5.43 -16.07 -0.17
CA ILE A 452 6.38 -17.04 -0.72
C ILE A 452 6.23 -17.02 -2.24
N GLY A 453 7.35 -17.06 -2.98
CA GLY A 453 7.34 -17.01 -4.45
C GLY A 453 7.47 -15.61 -5.06
N LYS A 454 7.66 -14.61 -4.19
CA LYS A 454 8.00 -13.24 -4.54
C LYS A 454 9.25 -12.78 -3.83
#